data_AF-A0A3F2UZZ2-F1
#
_entry.id   AF-A0A3F2UZZ2-F1
#
_cell.length_a   1.000
_cell.length_b   1.000
_cell.length_c   1.000
_cell.angle_alpha   90.00
_cell.angle_beta   90.00
_cell.angle_gamma   90.00
#
_symmetry.space_group_name_H-M   'P 1'
#
loop_
_entity.id
_entity.type
_entity.pdbx_description
1 polymer ?
#
loop_
_entity_poly.entity_id
_entity_poly.type
_entity_poly.pdbx_seq_one_letter_code
_entity_poly.pdbx_strand_id
1 'polypeptide(L)'
;MTLTRGTVVLLMLCLTWLQPQCCLADIAVIVNKDNSVPALTEQQLKRIFLGRMPLYPETHREILTIDLPHDHPAFIAFYNTVVKLKDDKLRRYRAYYLFSGRGKLPVTVKSSADAIKRVADEPAAIGYVRLDAVTKDVKVLMVLKEAHSH
;
A
#
# COMPACT_ATOMS: atom_id res chain seq x y z
N MET A 1 -9.40 59.26 9.41
CA MET A 1 -9.67 57.80 9.46
C MET A 1 -10.04 57.33 8.06
N THR A 2 -9.06 57.03 7.20
CA THR A 2 -9.31 56.42 5.87
C THR A 2 -8.08 55.62 5.45
N LEU A 3 -7.65 54.70 6.31
CA LEU A 3 -6.79 53.60 5.87
C LEU A 3 -7.71 52.50 5.31
N THR A 4 -7.15 51.74 4.36
CA THR A 4 -7.56 50.38 4.00
C THR A 4 -8.86 50.18 3.20
N ARG A 5 -8.80 50.43 1.89
CA ARG A 5 -9.59 49.65 0.91
C ARG A 5 -8.69 48.82 -0.02
N GLY A 6 -7.51 49.34 -0.39
CA GLY A 6 -6.56 48.63 -1.26
C GLY A 6 -5.75 47.52 -0.57
N THR A 7 -5.42 47.66 0.71
CA THR A 7 -4.62 46.67 1.45
C THR A 7 -5.38 45.40 1.79
N VAL A 8 -6.71 45.47 1.95
CA VAL A 8 -7.54 44.28 2.24
C VAL A 8 -7.65 43.37 1.01
N VAL A 9 -7.70 43.94 -0.20
CA VAL A 9 -7.74 43.17 -1.45
C VAL A 9 -6.37 42.52 -1.74
N LEU A 10 -5.27 43.19 -1.41
CA LEU A 10 -3.92 42.63 -1.58
C LEU A 10 -3.63 41.48 -0.60
N LEU A 11 -4.22 41.50 0.61
CA LEU A 11 -4.09 40.43 1.61
C LEU A 11 -4.96 39.20 1.29
N MET A 12 -6.09 39.38 0.60
CA MET A 12 -6.95 38.26 0.17
C MET A 12 -6.43 37.49 -1.05
N LEU A 13 -5.59 38.11 -1.89
CA LEU A 13 -5.05 37.45 -3.09
C LEU A 13 -3.87 36.50 -2.80
N CYS A 14 -3.29 36.55 -1.59
CA CYS A 14 -2.12 35.75 -1.21
C CYS A 14 -2.50 34.39 -0.58
N LEU A 15 -3.77 34.16 -0.24
CA LEU A 15 -4.21 32.97 0.49
C LEU A 15 -4.69 31.82 -0.42
N THR A 16 -4.69 31.99 -1.74
CA THR A 16 -5.24 31.01 -2.69
C THR A 16 -4.23 29.98 -3.21
N TRP A 17 -2.97 30.02 -2.79
CA TRP A 17 -1.91 29.12 -3.29
C TRP A 17 -1.32 28.17 -2.24
N LEU A 18 -2.08 27.83 -1.20
CA LEU A 18 -1.74 26.67 -0.38
C LEU A 18 -2.56 25.46 -0.85
N GLN A 19 -2.36 25.05 -2.10
CA GLN A 19 -2.80 23.73 -2.50
C GLN A 19 -1.90 22.70 -1.80
N PRO A 20 -2.43 21.80 -0.97
CA PRO A 20 -1.64 20.71 -0.44
C PRO A 20 -1.17 19.89 -1.64
N GLN A 21 0.13 19.96 -1.92
CA GLN A 21 0.74 19.01 -2.84
C GLN A 21 0.55 17.64 -2.20
N CYS A 22 -0.40 16.87 -2.73
CA CYS A 22 -0.49 15.46 -2.45
C CYS A 22 0.80 14.85 -3.01
N CYS A 23 1.84 14.80 -2.18
CA CYS A 23 3.10 14.19 -2.54
C CYS A 23 2.80 12.70 -2.69
N LEU A 24 2.62 12.28 -3.94
CA LEU A 24 2.46 10.89 -4.33
C LEU A 24 3.75 10.18 -3.95
N ALA A 25 3.67 9.29 -2.97
CA ALA A 25 4.81 8.55 -2.47
C ALA A 25 4.81 7.16 -3.09
N ASP A 26 5.95 6.76 -3.66
CA ASP A 26 6.19 5.40 -4.15
C ASP A 26 5.85 4.36 -3.08
N ILE A 27 5.38 3.19 -3.49
CA ILE A 27 5.02 2.09 -2.60
C ILE A 27 6.13 1.05 -2.60
N ALA A 28 6.63 0.70 -1.43
CA ALA A 28 7.59 -0.39 -1.24
C ALA A 28 6.85 -1.66 -0.82
N VAL A 29 7.06 -2.74 -1.57
CA VAL A 29 6.67 -4.09 -1.18
C VAL A 29 7.78 -4.65 -0.29
N ILE A 30 7.42 -5.01 0.92
CA ILE A 30 8.36 -5.43 1.97
C ILE A 30 8.14 -6.89 2.34
N VAL A 31 9.25 -7.57 2.62
CA VAL A 31 9.28 -8.93 3.16
C VAL A 31 10.22 -8.98 4.36
N ASN A 32 10.12 -10.05 5.13
CA ASN A 32 11.08 -10.34 6.18
C ASN A 32 12.52 -10.41 5.60
N LYS A 33 13.54 -10.01 6.37
CA LYS A 33 14.95 -10.10 5.94
C LYS A 33 15.38 -11.52 5.61
N ASP A 34 14.91 -12.48 6.40
CA ASP A 34 15.26 -13.90 6.27
C ASP A 34 14.36 -14.62 5.25
N ASN A 35 13.48 -13.88 4.56
CA ASN A 35 12.71 -14.45 3.47
C ASN A 35 13.61 -14.65 2.25
N SER A 36 13.89 -15.91 1.89
CA SER A 36 14.78 -16.27 0.79
C SER A 36 14.21 -16.04 -0.62
N VAL A 37 12.99 -15.50 -0.75
CA VAL A 37 12.42 -15.20 -2.09
C VAL A 37 13.32 -14.18 -2.81
N PRO A 38 13.84 -14.51 -4.01
CA PRO A 38 14.78 -13.63 -4.71
C PRO A 38 14.06 -12.46 -5.39
N ALA A 39 12.92 -12.73 -6.01
CA ALA A 39 12.09 -11.75 -6.69
C ALA A 39 10.66 -12.27 -6.84
N LEU A 40 9.71 -11.34 -7.06
CA LEU A 40 8.35 -11.63 -7.50
C LEU A 40 7.99 -10.70 -8.64
N THR A 41 7.22 -11.19 -9.61
CA THR A 41 6.61 -10.32 -10.63
C THR A 41 5.37 -9.64 -10.09
N GLU A 42 4.95 -8.50 -10.67
CA GLU A 42 3.69 -7.84 -10.30
C GLU A 42 2.48 -8.77 -10.45
N GLN A 43 2.50 -9.67 -11.43
CA GLN A 43 1.43 -10.65 -11.62
C GLN A 43 1.39 -11.68 -10.49
N GLN A 44 2.55 -12.15 -10.01
CA GLN A 44 2.63 -13.01 -8.82
C GLN A 44 2.15 -12.27 -7.58
N LEU A 45 2.62 -11.03 -7.38
CA LEU A 45 2.19 -10.18 -6.28
C LEU A 45 0.67 -9.96 -6.26
N LYS A 46 0.08 -9.67 -7.41
CA LYS A 46 -1.38 -9.59 -7.59
C LYS A 46 -2.07 -10.89 -7.18
N ARG A 47 -1.56 -12.05 -7.60
CA ARG A 47 -2.16 -13.34 -7.24
C ARG A 47 -2.06 -13.61 -5.74
N ILE A 48 -0.94 -13.25 -5.12
CA ILE A 48 -0.71 -13.38 -3.67
C ILE A 48 -1.77 -12.57 -2.89
N PHE A 49 -1.94 -11.28 -3.18
CA PHE A 49 -2.90 -10.41 -2.49
C PHE A 49 -4.37 -10.67 -2.85
N LEU A 50 -4.64 -11.51 -3.86
CA LEU A 50 -5.95 -12.05 -4.18
C LEU A 50 -6.17 -13.47 -3.62
N GLY A 51 -5.21 -14.04 -2.90
CA GLY A 51 -5.27 -15.40 -2.34
C GLY A 51 -5.16 -16.52 -3.40
N ARG A 52 -4.77 -16.19 -4.64
CA ARG A 52 -4.63 -17.15 -5.76
C ARG A 52 -3.24 -17.78 -5.85
N MET A 53 -2.38 -17.46 -4.89
CA MET A 53 -1.03 -17.98 -4.76
C MET A 53 -0.65 -17.96 -3.27
N PRO A 54 -0.96 -19.04 -2.54
CA PRO A 54 -0.76 -19.09 -1.09
C PRO A 54 0.67 -19.48 -0.68
N LEU A 55 1.51 -19.92 -1.63
CA LEU A 55 2.89 -20.36 -1.37
C LEU A 55 3.88 -19.50 -2.17
N TYR A 56 5.04 -19.21 -1.60
CA TYR A 56 6.14 -18.58 -2.35
C TYR A 56 6.66 -19.53 -3.44
N PRO A 57 7.10 -18.99 -4.58
CA PRO A 57 7.87 -19.78 -5.55
C PRO A 57 9.14 -20.31 -4.89
N GLU A 58 9.62 -21.46 -5.35
CA GLU A 58 10.84 -22.15 -4.88
C GLU A 58 10.77 -22.69 -3.45
N THR A 59 10.51 -21.84 -2.46
CA THR A 59 10.56 -22.21 -1.04
C THR A 59 9.34 -22.98 -0.55
N HIS A 60 8.23 -22.95 -1.29
CA HIS A 60 6.95 -23.60 -0.94
C HIS A 60 6.40 -23.22 0.45
N ARG A 61 6.90 -22.16 1.06
CA ARG A 61 6.43 -21.65 2.35
C ARG A 61 5.10 -20.93 2.19
N GLU A 62 4.15 -21.17 3.09
CA GLU A 62 2.86 -20.46 3.13
C GLU A 62 3.10 -18.96 3.32
N ILE A 63 2.46 -18.15 2.50
CA ILE A 63 2.60 -16.69 2.50
C ILE A 63 1.63 -16.09 3.49
N LEU A 64 2.15 -15.25 4.38
CA LEU A 64 1.33 -14.40 5.22
C LEU A 64 1.25 -13.00 4.61
N THR A 65 0.08 -12.63 4.09
CA THR A 65 -0.15 -11.30 3.53
C THR A 65 -0.57 -10.31 4.60
N ILE A 66 0.14 -9.20 4.71
CA ILE A 66 -0.14 -8.09 5.63
C ILE A 66 -0.69 -6.93 4.83
N ASP A 67 -1.79 -6.37 5.33
CA ASP A 67 -2.57 -5.34 4.67
C ASP A 67 -2.80 -4.13 5.58
N LEU A 68 -3.17 -3.00 4.98
CA LEU A 68 -3.46 -1.77 5.69
C LEU A 68 -4.97 -1.48 5.72
N PRO A 69 -5.43 -0.55 6.57
CA PRO A 69 -6.82 -0.11 6.55
C PRO A 69 -7.21 0.39 5.15
N HIS A 70 -8.46 0.14 4.74
CA HIS A 70 -8.95 0.44 3.39
C HIS A 70 -8.84 1.92 2.99
N ASP A 71 -8.88 2.82 3.97
CA ASP A 71 -8.75 4.27 3.85
C ASP A 71 -7.29 4.75 3.89
N HIS A 72 -6.34 3.84 4.14
CA HIS A 72 -4.92 4.18 4.17
C HIS A 72 -4.40 4.49 2.75
N PRO A 73 -3.65 5.59 2.54
CA PRO A 73 -3.17 5.97 1.20
C PRO A 73 -2.38 4.87 0.48
N ALA A 74 -1.49 4.18 1.21
CA ALA A 74 -0.74 3.06 0.66
C ALA A 74 -1.62 1.88 0.21
N PHE A 75 -2.75 1.61 0.88
CA PHE A 75 -3.70 0.57 0.47
C PHE A 75 -4.29 0.91 -0.89
N ILE A 76 -4.78 2.14 -1.02
CA ILE A 76 -5.39 2.64 -2.26
C ILE A 76 -4.37 2.58 -3.40
N ALA A 77 -3.17 3.11 -3.20
CA ALA A 77 -2.10 3.10 -4.21
C ALA A 77 -1.69 1.68 -4.63
N PHE A 78 -1.51 0.76 -3.67
CA PHE A 78 -1.14 -0.62 -3.95
C PHE A 78 -2.22 -1.37 -4.76
N TYR A 79 -3.48 -1.28 -4.33
CA TYR A 79 -4.58 -1.99 -4.99
C TYR A 79 -4.92 -1.41 -6.37
N ASN A 80 -4.74 -0.10 -6.56
CA ASN A 80 -4.88 0.53 -7.88
C ASN A 80 -3.75 0.11 -8.83
N THR A 81 -2.51 0.04 -8.35
CA THR A 81 -1.33 -0.22 -9.19
C THR A 81 -1.19 -1.71 -9.53
N VAL A 82 -1.18 -2.58 -8.52
CA VAL A 82 -0.85 -4.01 -8.66
C VAL A 82 -2.10 -4.81 -8.99
N VAL A 83 -3.15 -4.63 -8.19
CA VAL A 83 -4.35 -5.47 -8.29
C VAL A 83 -5.26 -4.98 -9.42
N LYS A 84 -5.24 -3.67 -9.71
CA LYS A 84 -6.05 -2.99 -10.74
C LYS A 84 -7.54 -3.21 -10.52
N LEU A 85 -7.97 -3.18 -9.24
CA LEU A 85 -9.37 -3.22 -8.84
C LEU A 85 -9.70 -1.97 -8.03
N LYS A 86 -10.78 -1.30 -8.41
CA LYS A 86 -11.41 -0.25 -7.58
C LYS A 86 -12.01 -0.87 -6.32
N ASP A 87 -12.22 -0.05 -5.27
CA ASP A 87 -12.68 -0.48 -3.95
C ASP A 87 -13.93 -1.38 -4.00
N ASP A 88 -14.94 -0.98 -4.76
CA ASP A 88 -16.20 -1.71 -4.90
C ASP A 88 -15.99 -3.13 -5.45
N LYS A 89 -15.13 -3.26 -6.46
CA LYS A 89 -14.78 -4.55 -7.07
C LYS A 89 -13.93 -5.39 -6.13
N LEU A 90 -12.99 -4.79 -5.41
CA LEU A 90 -12.17 -5.48 -4.43
C LEU A 90 -13.03 -6.03 -3.29
N ARG A 91 -13.98 -5.25 -2.77
CA ARG A 91 -14.88 -5.66 -1.70
C ARG A 91 -15.77 -6.82 -2.12
N ARG A 92 -16.34 -6.76 -3.33
CA ARG A 92 -17.08 -7.88 -3.94
C ARG A 92 -16.20 -9.12 -4.12
N TYR A 93 -14.97 -8.94 -4.59
CA TYR A 93 -14.02 -10.04 -4.75
C TYR A 93 -13.72 -10.73 -3.41
N ARG A 94 -13.42 -9.96 -2.36
CA ARG A 94 -13.12 -10.50 -1.02
C ARG A 94 -14.31 -11.24 -0.43
N ALA A 95 -15.53 -10.71 -0.57
CA ALA A 95 -16.75 -11.38 -0.14
C ALA A 95 -16.92 -12.73 -0.87
N TYR A 96 -16.85 -12.74 -2.20
CA TYR A 96 -16.92 -13.98 -2.99
C TYR A 96 -15.83 -14.98 -2.59
N TYR A 97 -14.59 -14.51 -2.40
CA TYR A 97 -13.47 -15.36 -2.06
C TYR A 97 -13.67 -16.04 -0.70
N LEU A 98 -14.15 -15.30 0.32
CA LEU A 98 -14.51 -15.83 1.64
C LEU A 98 -15.65 -16.85 1.56
N PHE A 99 -16.76 -16.51 0.89
CA PHE A 99 -17.92 -17.40 0.77
C PHE A 99 -17.65 -18.66 -0.08
N SER A 100 -16.61 -18.65 -0.93
CA SER A 100 -16.24 -19.83 -1.71
C SER A 100 -15.53 -20.93 -0.91
N GLY A 101 -15.28 -20.73 0.38
CA GLY A 101 -14.56 -21.69 1.23
C GLY A 101 -13.06 -21.80 0.93
N ARG A 102 -12.53 -20.95 0.03
CA ARG A 102 -11.14 -21.00 -0.44
C ARG A 102 -10.16 -20.14 0.36
N GLY A 103 -10.64 -19.30 1.27
CA GLY A 103 -9.92 -18.08 1.57
C GLY A 103 -9.48 -17.85 3.00
N LYS A 104 -8.17 -17.59 3.14
CA LYS A 104 -7.60 -16.64 4.11
C LYS A 104 -7.40 -15.30 3.40
N LEU A 105 -7.97 -14.23 3.93
CA LEU A 105 -7.73 -12.86 3.44
C LEU A 105 -6.42 -12.31 4.00
N PRO A 106 -5.84 -11.27 3.38
CA PRO A 106 -4.76 -10.51 4.00
C PRO A 106 -5.12 -10.05 5.41
N VAL A 107 -4.15 -10.16 6.32
CA VAL A 107 -4.29 -9.72 7.71
C VAL A 107 -4.12 -8.21 7.76
N THR A 108 -5.19 -7.49 8.08
CA THR A 108 -5.15 -6.04 8.23
C THR A 108 -4.54 -5.63 9.57
N VAL A 109 -3.53 -4.77 9.53
CA VAL A 109 -2.94 -4.11 10.70
C VAL A 109 -3.34 -2.63 10.75
N LYS A 110 -3.02 -1.93 11.85
CA LYS A 110 -3.53 -0.57 12.09
C LYS A 110 -2.73 0.52 11.38
N SER A 111 -1.44 0.30 11.11
CA SER A 111 -0.54 1.32 10.60
C SER A 111 0.62 0.75 9.79
N SER A 112 1.34 1.62 9.06
CA SER A 112 2.58 1.24 8.37
C SER A 112 3.66 0.75 9.33
N ALA A 113 3.74 1.32 10.54
CA ALA A 113 4.68 0.86 11.58
C ALA A 113 4.32 -0.56 12.06
N ASP A 114 3.03 -0.85 12.27
CA ASP A 114 2.57 -2.19 12.62
C ASP A 114 2.81 -3.18 11.48
N ALA A 115 2.69 -2.76 10.22
CA ALA A 115 2.97 -3.60 9.07
C ALA A 115 4.45 -3.98 9.00
N ILE A 116 5.35 -3.00 9.18
CA ILE A 116 6.80 -3.22 9.22
C ILE A 116 7.16 -4.16 10.36
N LYS A 117 6.64 -3.91 11.57
CA LYS A 117 6.86 -4.79 12.72
C LYS A 117 6.37 -6.21 12.42
N ARG A 118 5.15 -6.35 11.93
CA ARG A 118 4.54 -7.65 11.63
C ARG A 118 5.30 -8.42 10.56
N VAL A 119 5.90 -7.73 9.60
CA VAL A 119 6.75 -8.32 8.55
C VAL A 119 8.14 -8.69 9.10
N ALA A 120 8.73 -7.86 9.95
CA ALA A 120 10.00 -8.12 10.60
C ALA A 120 9.95 -9.32 11.57
N ASP A 121 8.82 -9.50 12.25
CA ASP A 121 8.64 -10.59 13.21
C ASP A 121 8.40 -11.95 12.53
N GLU A 122 7.95 -11.96 11.26
CA GLU A 122 7.43 -13.18 10.64
C GLU A 122 8.09 -13.53 9.29
N PRO A 123 8.89 -14.61 9.23
CA PRO A 123 9.70 -14.97 8.06
C PRO A 123 8.94 -15.19 6.75
N ALA A 124 7.65 -15.51 6.84
CA ALA A 124 6.75 -15.74 5.72
C ALA A 124 6.01 -14.48 5.25
N ALA A 125 6.09 -13.39 6.01
CA ALA A 125 5.25 -12.23 5.79
C ALA A 125 5.67 -11.43 4.55
N ILE A 126 4.67 -10.94 3.83
CA ILE A 126 4.78 -9.94 2.78
C ILE A 126 3.75 -8.85 3.04
N GLY A 127 4.17 -7.60 2.94
CA GLY A 127 3.32 -6.44 3.07
C GLY A 127 3.76 -5.34 2.14
N TYR A 128 3.18 -4.17 2.31
CA TYR A 128 3.57 -2.98 1.58
C TYR A 128 3.39 -1.75 2.46
N VAL A 129 4.22 -0.75 2.25
CA VAL A 129 4.19 0.55 2.91
C VAL A 129 4.61 1.63 1.92
N ARG A 130 4.47 2.91 2.29
CA ARG A 130 5.15 3.98 1.53
C ARG A 130 6.66 3.79 1.60
N LEU A 131 7.36 4.14 0.54
CA LEU A 131 8.81 3.99 0.44
C LEU A 131 9.56 4.76 1.54
N ASP A 132 9.06 5.95 1.89
CA ASP A 132 9.62 6.80 2.95
C ASP A 132 9.38 6.28 4.38
N ALA A 133 8.46 5.32 4.55
CA ALA A 133 8.20 4.68 5.83
C ALA A 133 9.08 3.44 6.07
N VAL A 134 9.81 2.96 5.05
CA VAL A 134 10.63 1.74 5.16
C VAL A 134 11.74 1.94 6.18
N THR A 135 11.87 0.98 7.10
CA THR A 135 13.01 0.91 8.03
C THR A 135 13.98 -0.18 7.62
N LYS A 136 15.16 -0.16 8.24
CA LYS A 136 16.18 -1.20 8.08
C LYS A 136 15.75 -2.58 8.60
N ASP A 137 14.56 -2.75 9.18
CA ASP A 137 14.12 -3.99 9.83
C ASP A 137 13.48 -4.97 8.85
N VAL A 138 13.17 -4.51 7.64
CA VAL A 138 12.57 -5.31 6.57
C VAL A 138 13.43 -5.24 5.31
N LYS A 139 13.20 -6.18 4.40
CA LYS A 139 13.80 -6.19 3.06
C LYS A 139 12.79 -5.67 2.05
N VAL A 140 13.19 -4.71 1.22
CA VAL A 140 12.38 -4.24 0.08
C VAL A 140 12.55 -5.22 -1.06
N LEU A 141 11.44 -5.78 -1.54
CA LEU A 141 11.42 -6.72 -2.67
C LEU A 141 11.18 -6.01 -4.01
N MET A 142 10.34 -4.98 -4.00
CA MET A 142 9.93 -4.23 -5.18
C MET A 142 9.49 -2.82 -4.78
N VAL A 143 9.81 -1.83 -5.60
CA VAL A 143 9.27 -0.46 -5.48
C VAL A 143 8.33 -0.23 -6.65
N LEU A 144 7.11 0.18 -6.33
CA LEU A 144 6.03 0.46 -7.25
C LEU A 144 5.88 1.97 -7.36
N LYS A 145 6.00 2.49 -8.58
CA LYS A 145 5.69 3.89 -8.86
C LYS A 145 4.21 4.01 -9.12
N GLU A 146 3.56 4.94 -8.45
CA GLU A 146 2.15 5.22 -8.74
C GLU A 146 2.08 5.82 -10.15
N ALA A 147 1.38 5.13 -11.06
CA ALA A 147 1.28 5.58 -12.44
C ALA A 147 0.42 6.86 -12.49
N HIS A 148 1.03 7.99 -12.90
CA HIS A 148 0.27 9.15 -13.34
C HIS A 148 -0.71 8.67 -14.41
N SER A 149 -2.00 8.71 -14.10
CA SER A 149 -3.03 8.60 -15.11
C SER A 149 -2.91 9.85 -15.97
N HIS A 150 -2.40 9.68 -17.19
CA HIS A 150 -2.48 10.69 -18.25
C HIS A 150 -3.94 11.03 -18.56
#